data_AF-A0A9P4GJ24-F1
#
_entry.id   AF-A0A9P4GJ24-F1
#
_cell.length_a   1.000
_cell.length_b   1.000
_cell.length_c   1.000
_cell.angle_alpha   90.00
_cell.angle_beta   90.00
_cell.angle_gamma   90.00
#
_symmetry.space_group_name_H-M   'P 1'
#
loop_
_entity.id
_entity.type
_entity.pdbx_description
1 polymer ?
#
loop_
_entity_poly.entity_id
_entity_poly.type
_entity_poly.pdbx_seq_one_letter_code
_entity_poly.pdbx_strand_id
1 'polypeptide(L)'
;MASFEPMSPDLVAHIKYCYQAYRHTADLDRKGLFFSPTCLQICRPTPSYAATTRDQIVQYLKDAQEGNVPVETPLSSATEILDISETHEQRESRTKAKSRGVYTIRPLQPSEYEFSTDDVTAPVGLIPAEIKHTAEQEKWIGMRVDLWNEGGDEGGLLVKVQYWWRLEEIADTERVMDDAKGPGWRQCLHDIMYLGPKDGTEGHHGQEVLE
;
A
#
# COMPACT_ATOMS: atom_id res chain seq x y z
N MET A 1 -14.69 -21.89 -11.42
CA MET A 1 -13.84 -20.69 -11.39
C MET A 1 -14.67 -19.61 -10.72
N ALA A 2 -14.30 -19.16 -9.52
CA ALA A 2 -14.97 -18.02 -8.90
C ALA A 2 -14.71 -16.80 -9.80
N SER A 3 -15.78 -16.20 -10.32
CA SER A 3 -15.71 -14.96 -11.08
C SER A 3 -15.68 -13.81 -10.08
N PHE A 4 -14.57 -13.09 -10.00
CA PHE A 4 -14.55 -11.79 -9.32
C PHE A 4 -15.50 -10.86 -10.09
N GLU A 5 -16.61 -10.49 -9.46
CA GLU A 5 -17.56 -9.55 -10.06
C GLU A 5 -16.90 -8.18 -10.18
N PRO A 6 -17.13 -7.46 -11.29
CA PRO A 6 -16.61 -6.11 -11.45
C PRO A 6 -17.20 -5.20 -10.36
N MET A 7 -16.33 -4.46 -9.67
CA MET A 7 -16.75 -3.50 -8.64
C MET A 7 -17.66 -2.42 -9.22
N SER A 8 -18.68 -2.02 -8.46
CA SER A 8 -19.53 -0.89 -8.84
C SER A 8 -18.73 0.41 -8.87
N PRO A 9 -19.08 1.38 -9.74
CA PRO A 9 -18.40 2.68 -9.79
C PRO A 9 -18.38 3.41 -8.45
N ASP A 10 -19.47 3.32 -7.67
CA ASP A 10 -19.58 3.95 -6.35
C ASP A 10 -18.61 3.32 -5.34
N LEU A 11 -18.47 1.99 -5.36
CA LEU A 11 -17.51 1.30 -4.52
C LEU A 11 -16.08 1.69 -4.90
N VAL A 12 -15.77 1.74 -6.20
CA VAL A 12 -14.44 2.17 -6.66
C VAL A 12 -14.13 3.60 -6.20
N ALA A 13 -15.08 4.52 -6.32
CA ALA A 13 -14.91 5.90 -5.86
C ALA A 13 -14.69 5.96 -4.34
N HIS A 14 -15.42 5.17 -3.57
CA HIS A 14 -15.28 5.11 -2.11
C HIS A 14 -13.90 4.55 -1.70
N ILE A 15 -13.41 3.49 -2.33
CA ILE A 15 -12.07 2.94 -2.01
C ILE A 15 -10.95 3.91 -2.40
N LYS A 16 -11.09 4.63 -3.51
CA LYS A 16 -10.15 5.71 -3.86
C LYS A 16 -10.12 6.81 -2.80
N TYR A 17 -11.28 7.19 -2.27
CA TYR A 17 -11.38 8.14 -1.16
C TYR A 17 -10.69 7.60 0.11
N CYS A 18 -10.93 6.35 0.48
CA CYS A 18 -10.25 5.69 1.60
C CYS A 18 -8.73 5.70 1.44
N TYR A 19 -8.24 5.31 0.26
CA TYR A 19 -6.82 5.28 -0.06
C TYR A 19 -6.18 6.67 -0.02
N GLN A 20 -6.87 7.69 -0.54
CA GLN A 20 -6.41 9.07 -0.47
C GLN A 20 -6.30 9.55 0.98
N ALA A 21 -7.30 9.29 1.82
CA ALA A 21 -7.26 9.65 3.25
C ALA A 21 -6.09 8.95 3.98
N TYR A 22 -5.87 7.67 3.67
CA TYR A 22 -4.71 6.91 4.14
C TYR A 22 -3.38 7.61 3.76
N ARG A 23 -3.20 8.00 2.49
CA ARG A 23 -1.98 8.67 2.00
C ARG A 23 -1.77 10.09 2.51
N HIS A 24 -2.77 10.73 3.11
CA HIS A 24 -2.63 12.07 3.69
C HIS A 24 -2.60 12.05 5.22
N THR A 25 -2.61 10.87 5.84
CA THR A 25 -2.53 10.72 7.29
C THR A 25 -1.07 10.67 7.72
N ALA A 26 -0.54 11.75 8.28
CA ALA A 26 0.87 11.84 8.68
C ALA A 26 1.23 11.01 9.92
N ASP A 27 0.33 10.92 10.90
CA ASP A 27 0.58 10.16 12.13
C ASP A 27 0.51 8.65 11.84
N LEU A 28 1.61 7.94 12.09
CA LEU A 28 1.75 6.53 11.70
C LEU A 28 0.81 5.59 12.46
N ASP A 29 0.48 5.90 13.72
CA ASP A 29 -0.46 5.10 14.50
C ASP A 29 -1.89 5.27 13.96
N ARG A 30 -2.28 6.52 13.63
CA ARG A 30 -3.55 6.80 12.94
C ARG A 30 -3.58 6.25 11.52
N LYS A 31 -2.46 6.26 10.80
CA LYS A 31 -2.32 5.64 9.47
C LYS A 31 -2.54 4.13 9.57
N GLY A 32 -1.99 3.51 10.62
CA GLY A 32 -2.18 2.10 10.93
C GLY A 32 -3.64 1.69 11.06
N LEU A 33 -4.52 2.59 11.52
CA LEU A 33 -5.94 2.30 11.61
C LEU A 33 -6.55 1.97 10.23
N PHE A 34 -6.07 2.50 9.11
CA PHE A 34 -6.58 2.11 7.77
C PHE A 34 -6.32 0.63 7.43
N PHE A 35 -5.45 -0.05 8.18
CA PHE A 35 -5.17 -1.46 8.06
C PHE A 35 -6.05 -2.25 9.01
N SER A 36 -6.55 -3.38 8.52
CA SER A 36 -7.17 -4.37 9.36
C SER A 36 -6.16 -4.87 10.42
N PRO A 37 -6.57 -5.22 11.65
CA PRO A 37 -5.63 -5.74 12.65
C PRO A 37 -4.79 -6.93 12.15
N THR A 38 -5.37 -7.76 11.28
CA THR A 38 -4.73 -8.91 10.65
C THR A 38 -4.18 -8.61 9.25
N CYS A 39 -3.93 -7.33 8.93
CA CYS A 39 -3.41 -6.95 7.62
C CYS A 39 -2.05 -7.61 7.39
N LEU A 40 -1.92 -8.25 6.23
CA LEU A 40 -0.68 -8.87 5.77
C LEU A 40 0.09 -7.90 4.89
N GLN A 41 1.42 -8.01 4.88
CA GLN A 41 2.26 -7.35 3.89
C GLN A 41 3.21 -8.38 3.30
N ILE A 42 3.28 -8.40 1.97
CA ILE A 42 4.21 -9.22 1.19
C ILE A 42 5.01 -8.27 0.31
N CYS A 43 6.32 -8.23 0.50
CA CYS A 43 7.26 -7.55 -0.39
C CYS A 43 7.96 -8.62 -1.24
N ARG A 44 7.61 -8.68 -2.53
CA ARG A 44 8.18 -9.61 -3.51
C ARG A 44 9.64 -9.31 -3.87
N PRO A 45 10.09 -8.03 -3.94
CA PRO A 45 11.51 -7.70 -4.12
C PRO A 45 12.42 -8.36 -3.06
N THR A 46 13.65 -8.68 -3.44
CA THR A 46 14.65 -9.30 -2.55
C THR A 46 15.50 -8.22 -1.87
N PRO A 47 15.76 -8.32 -0.54
CA PRO A 47 15.29 -9.35 0.38
C PRO A 47 13.77 -9.25 0.60
N SER A 48 13.10 -10.41 0.63
CA SER A 48 11.66 -10.43 0.89
C SER A 48 11.40 -9.97 2.32
N TYR A 49 10.42 -9.10 2.45
CA TYR A 49 9.99 -8.54 3.71
C TYR A 49 8.50 -8.76 3.88
N ALA A 50 8.09 -9.13 5.08
CA ALA A 50 6.71 -9.47 5.35
C ALA A 50 6.25 -9.02 6.72
N ALA A 51 4.96 -8.74 6.81
CA ALA A 51 4.26 -8.50 8.06
C ALA A 51 3.02 -9.39 8.10
N THR A 52 2.71 -9.91 9.28
CA THR A 52 1.50 -10.72 9.51
C THR A 52 0.45 -9.97 10.33
N THR A 53 0.71 -8.70 10.69
CA THR A 53 -0.19 -7.87 11.49
C THR A 53 -0.05 -6.39 11.13
N ARG A 54 -1.11 -5.61 11.40
CA ARG A 54 -1.10 -4.14 11.36
C ARG A 54 0.07 -3.55 12.14
N ASP A 55 0.27 -4.01 13.37
CA ASP A 55 1.25 -3.41 14.28
C ASP A 55 2.68 -3.59 13.76
N GLN A 56 2.97 -4.74 13.14
CA GLN A 56 4.24 -4.95 12.43
C GLN A 56 4.41 -3.99 11.25
N ILE A 57 3.37 -3.80 10.42
CA ILE A 57 3.42 -2.84 9.31
C ILE A 57 3.69 -1.42 9.83
N VAL A 58 2.99 -1.00 10.88
CA VAL A 58 3.19 0.32 11.50
C VAL A 58 4.60 0.46 12.07
N GLN A 59 5.12 -0.59 12.72
CA GLN A 59 6.49 -0.59 13.22
C GLN A 59 7.49 -0.43 12.07
N TYR A 60 7.28 -1.11 10.95
CA TYR A 60 8.15 -0.98 9.79
C TYR A 60 8.15 0.44 9.20
N LEU A 61 7.00 1.11 9.20
CA LEU A 61 6.90 2.52 8.82
C LEU A 61 7.68 3.43 9.79
N LYS A 62 7.60 3.16 11.10
CA LYS A 62 8.34 3.90 12.14
C LYS A 62 9.84 3.68 12.00
N ASP A 63 10.27 2.43 11.85
CA ASP A 63 11.67 2.05 11.66
C ASP A 63 12.25 2.77 10.44
N ALA A 64 11.51 2.79 9.32
CA ALA A 64 11.94 3.50 8.13
C ALA A 64 11.95 5.04 8.29
N GLN A 65 11.08 5.62 9.13
CA GLN A 65 11.14 7.06 9.51
C GLN A 65 12.39 7.42 10.28
N GLU A 66 12.86 6.50 11.11
CA GLU A 66 14.07 6.66 11.91
C GLU A 66 15.34 6.26 11.14
N GLY A 67 15.20 5.78 9.89
CA GLY A 67 16.31 5.28 9.08
C GLY A 67 16.80 3.89 9.49
N ASN A 68 16.07 3.18 10.35
CA ASN A 68 16.36 1.85 10.89
C ASN A 68 15.86 0.74 9.95
N VAL A 69 16.25 0.81 8.67
CA VAL A 69 15.82 -0.15 7.65
C VAL A 69 16.84 -1.29 7.50
N PRO A 70 16.42 -2.57 7.50
CA PRO A 70 17.33 -3.72 7.44
C PRO A 70 18.14 -3.88 6.13
N VAL A 71 17.92 -3.04 5.11
CA VAL A 71 18.46 -3.24 3.75
C VAL A 71 19.27 -2.03 3.31
N GLU A 72 20.49 -2.26 2.81
CA GLU A 72 21.36 -1.26 2.17
C GLU A 72 20.85 -0.85 0.77
N THR A 73 19.56 -0.51 0.63
CA THR A 73 19.03 0.07 -0.62
C THR A 73 19.30 1.60 -0.60
N PRO A 74 19.50 2.28 -1.74
CA PRO A 74 19.57 3.74 -1.77
C PRO A 74 18.19 4.32 -1.40
N LEU A 75 17.94 4.45 -0.09
CA LEU A 75 16.61 4.58 0.52
C LEU A 75 16.08 6.01 0.59
N SER A 76 16.87 7.00 0.15
CA SER A 76 16.43 8.40 0.18
C SER A 76 15.16 8.59 -0.66
N SER A 77 14.99 7.83 -1.75
CA SER A 77 13.80 7.93 -2.62
C SER A 77 12.67 6.96 -2.25
N ALA A 78 12.94 5.88 -1.50
CA ALA A 78 11.91 4.92 -1.06
C ALA A 78 11.13 5.40 0.16
N THR A 79 11.81 6.11 1.04
CA THR A 79 11.22 6.74 2.23
C THR A 79 10.26 7.86 1.83
N GLU A 80 10.61 8.63 0.80
CA GLU A 80 9.78 9.69 0.22
C GLU A 80 8.51 9.16 -0.45
N ILE A 81 8.56 7.99 -1.11
CA ILE A 81 7.40 7.44 -1.85
C ILE A 81 6.46 6.63 -0.96
N LEU A 82 6.98 5.95 0.06
CA LEU A 82 6.16 5.20 1.02
C LEU A 82 5.50 6.10 2.08
N ASP A 83 5.63 7.42 1.94
CA ASP A 83 4.98 8.42 2.79
C ASP A 83 5.28 8.21 4.27
N ILE A 84 6.59 8.13 4.51
CA ILE A 84 7.16 8.29 5.82
C ILE A 84 7.41 9.79 5.95
N SER A 85 6.58 10.46 6.74
CA SER A 85 6.62 11.92 6.88
C SER A 85 8.05 12.39 7.17
N GLU A 86 8.60 13.23 6.30
CA GLU A 86 9.88 13.90 6.57
C GLU A 86 9.76 14.68 7.88
N THR A 87 10.58 14.33 8.87
CA THR A 87 10.64 15.09 10.10
C THR A 87 11.20 16.49 9.82
N HIS A 88 10.71 17.47 10.59
CA HIS A 88 11.04 18.89 10.43
C HIS A 88 12.55 19.20 10.53
N GLU A 89 13.36 18.28 11.06
CA GLU A 89 14.82 18.43 11.21
C GLU A 89 15.61 18.12 9.92
N GLN A 90 15.02 17.40 8.95
CA GLN A 90 15.66 17.19 7.63
C GLN A 90 15.44 18.37 6.66
N ARG A 91 14.54 19.33 6.99
CA ARG A 91 14.24 20.51 6.17
C ARG A 91 15.42 21.46 5.94
N GLU A 92 16.42 21.48 6.82
CA GLU A 92 17.42 22.55 6.81
C GLU A 92 18.67 22.25 5.96
N SER A 93 18.82 21.05 5.37
CA SER A 93 20.08 20.67 4.70
C SER A 93 20.02 20.28 3.21
N ARG A 94 18.86 20.31 2.53
CA ARG A 94 18.81 20.02 1.07
C ARG A 94 17.99 21.04 0.29
N THR A 95 18.68 21.98 -0.35
CA THR A 95 18.17 22.84 -1.43
C THR A 95 18.06 22.09 -2.77
N LYS A 96 17.43 20.90 -2.79
CA LYS A 96 17.00 20.24 -4.03
C LYS A 96 15.48 20.42 -4.16
N ALA A 97 15.02 20.75 -5.36
CA ALA A 97 13.61 20.95 -5.66
C ALA A 97 12.79 19.75 -5.13
N LYS A 98 11.71 20.02 -4.39
CA LYS A 98 10.81 18.99 -3.84
C LYS A 98 10.38 18.06 -4.98
N SER A 99 10.79 16.80 -4.94
CA SER A 99 10.20 15.77 -5.77
C SER A 99 8.73 15.63 -5.37
N ARG A 100 7.81 15.67 -6.33
CA ARG A 100 6.38 15.50 -6.07
C ARG A 100 6.05 14.02 -6.14
N GLY A 101 5.45 13.46 -5.10
CA GLY A 101 4.89 12.11 -5.15
C GLY A 101 3.69 12.08 -6.10
N VAL A 102 3.59 11.04 -6.92
CA VAL A 102 2.48 10.81 -7.85
C VAL A 102 2.07 9.35 -7.74
N TYR A 103 0.77 9.09 -7.79
CA TYR A 103 0.26 7.72 -7.86
C TYR A 103 -0.91 7.57 -8.83
N THR A 104 -1.15 6.35 -9.27
CA THR A 104 -2.43 5.93 -9.85
C THR A 104 -3.13 4.93 -8.94
N ILE A 105 -4.45 4.86 -9.05
CA ILE A 105 -5.24 3.82 -8.38
C ILE A 105 -6.41 3.38 -9.26
N ARG A 106 -6.55 2.06 -9.43
CA ARG A 106 -7.66 1.45 -10.17
C ARG A 106 -8.00 0.04 -9.66
N PRO A 107 -9.19 -0.49 -9.96
CA PRO A 107 -9.50 -1.90 -9.74
C PRO A 107 -8.47 -2.85 -10.34
N LEU A 108 -8.26 -4.01 -9.68
CA LEU A 108 -7.56 -5.13 -10.32
C LEU A 108 -8.35 -5.66 -11.52
N GLN A 109 -7.64 -5.99 -12.58
CA GLN A 109 -8.14 -6.75 -13.72
C GLN A 109 -8.25 -8.23 -13.35
N PRO A 110 -9.12 -9.02 -14.01
CA PRO A 110 -9.29 -10.45 -13.71
C PRO A 110 -7.99 -11.26 -13.68
N SER A 111 -7.01 -10.92 -14.52
CA SER A 111 -5.69 -11.57 -14.57
C SER A 111 -4.76 -11.20 -13.41
N GLU A 112 -5.10 -10.18 -12.62
CA GLU A 112 -4.28 -9.70 -11.51
C GLU A 112 -4.70 -10.31 -10.16
N TYR A 113 -5.78 -11.11 -10.09
CA TYR A 113 -6.28 -11.75 -8.86
C TYR A 113 -5.46 -12.98 -8.42
N GLU A 114 -4.18 -13.04 -8.76
CA GLU A 114 -3.28 -14.14 -8.43
C GLU A 114 -2.29 -13.72 -7.34
N PHE A 115 -2.31 -14.42 -6.21
CA PHE A 115 -1.50 -14.15 -5.01
C PHE A 115 -0.06 -14.70 -5.09
N SER A 116 0.51 -14.77 -6.29
CA SER A 116 1.88 -15.25 -6.54
C SER A 116 2.13 -16.73 -6.20
N THR A 117 3.38 -17.09 -5.87
CA THR A 117 3.86 -18.44 -5.59
C THR A 117 4.02 -18.71 -4.10
N ASP A 118 4.20 -19.98 -3.74
CA ASP A 118 4.48 -20.41 -2.36
C ASP A 118 5.73 -19.72 -1.79
N ASP A 119 6.81 -19.56 -2.57
CA ASP A 119 8.03 -18.88 -2.12
C ASP A 119 7.80 -17.42 -1.72
N VAL A 120 6.90 -16.73 -2.42
CA VAL A 120 6.56 -15.31 -2.17
C VAL A 120 5.65 -15.16 -0.95
N THR A 121 4.80 -16.15 -0.69
CA THR A 121 3.81 -16.12 0.40
C THR A 121 4.29 -16.81 1.68
N ALA A 122 5.31 -17.67 1.60
CA ALA A 122 5.92 -18.34 2.74
C ALA A 122 6.32 -17.40 3.90
N PRO A 123 6.84 -16.17 3.67
CA PRO A 123 7.17 -15.24 4.75
C PRO A 123 5.97 -14.79 5.61
N VAL A 124 4.74 -14.83 5.07
CA VAL A 124 3.51 -14.57 5.85
C VAL A 124 2.90 -15.85 6.43
N GLY A 125 3.53 -17.01 6.22
CA GLY A 125 3.11 -18.29 6.77
C GLY A 125 1.87 -18.91 6.13
N LEU A 126 1.50 -18.46 4.93
CA LEU A 126 0.35 -18.95 4.17
C LEU A 126 0.79 -19.36 2.76
N ILE A 127 0.03 -20.25 2.13
CA ILE A 127 0.18 -20.53 0.69
C ILE A 127 -0.84 -19.70 -0.13
N PRO A 128 -0.60 -19.46 -1.45
CA PRO A 128 -1.49 -18.63 -2.27
C PRO A 128 -2.93 -19.15 -2.32
N ALA A 129 -3.12 -20.47 -2.22
CA ALA A 129 -4.45 -21.08 -2.17
C ALA A 129 -5.25 -20.71 -0.91
N GLU A 130 -4.58 -20.56 0.24
CA GLU A 130 -5.21 -20.16 1.49
C GLU A 130 -5.58 -18.68 1.45
N ILE A 131 -4.67 -17.81 0.98
CA ILE A 131 -4.94 -16.38 0.81
C ILE A 131 -6.13 -16.18 -0.13
N LYS A 132 -6.16 -16.92 -1.26
CA LYS A 132 -7.29 -16.89 -2.18
C LYS A 132 -8.59 -17.34 -1.53
N HIS A 133 -8.55 -18.41 -0.76
CA HIS A 133 -9.74 -18.91 -0.05
C HIS A 133 -10.28 -17.85 0.92
N THR A 134 -9.41 -17.20 1.68
CA THR A 134 -9.78 -16.09 2.58
C THR A 134 -10.36 -14.91 1.80
N ALA A 135 -9.70 -14.50 0.70
CA ALA A 135 -10.17 -13.41 -0.14
C ALA A 135 -11.58 -13.66 -0.71
N GLU A 136 -11.88 -14.90 -1.11
CA GLU A 136 -13.21 -15.30 -1.60
C GLU A 136 -14.24 -15.32 -0.46
N GLN A 137 -13.90 -15.85 0.72
CA GLN A 137 -14.80 -15.92 1.87
C GLN A 137 -15.16 -14.54 2.44
N GLU A 138 -14.16 -13.67 2.56
CA GLU A 138 -14.30 -12.32 3.12
C GLU A 138 -14.66 -11.28 2.05
N LYS A 139 -14.83 -11.71 0.79
CA LYS A 139 -15.20 -10.86 -0.35
C LYS A 139 -14.24 -9.68 -0.54
N TRP A 140 -12.95 -9.97 -0.52
CA TRP A 140 -11.94 -8.94 -0.74
C TRP A 140 -12.07 -8.31 -2.11
N ILE A 141 -11.75 -7.03 -2.17
CA ILE A 141 -11.62 -6.29 -3.43
C ILE A 141 -10.18 -5.82 -3.60
N GLY A 142 -9.68 -5.90 -4.82
CA GLY A 142 -8.29 -5.53 -5.12
C GLY A 142 -8.21 -4.20 -5.86
N MET A 143 -7.22 -3.39 -5.48
CA MET A 143 -6.83 -2.17 -6.16
C MET A 143 -5.35 -2.26 -6.58
N ARG A 144 -5.07 -1.95 -7.84
CA ARG A 144 -3.71 -1.71 -8.33
C ARG A 144 -3.33 -0.27 -8.05
N VAL A 145 -2.15 -0.09 -7.46
CA VAL A 145 -1.53 1.22 -7.26
C VAL A 145 -0.11 1.18 -7.81
N ASP A 146 0.23 2.18 -8.61
CA ASP A 146 1.61 2.47 -9.01
C ASP A 146 1.97 3.84 -8.42
N LEU A 147 3.11 3.96 -7.74
CA LEU A 147 3.60 5.18 -7.07
C LEU A 147 4.99 5.55 -7.57
N TRP A 148 5.25 6.82 -7.83
CA TRP A 148 6.56 7.31 -8.24
C TRP A 148 6.79 8.78 -7.85
N ASN A 149 8.04 9.23 -7.88
CA ASN A 149 8.39 10.64 -7.71
C ASN A 149 8.58 11.35 -9.06
N GLU A 150 8.02 12.55 -9.20
CA GLU A 150 8.31 13.50 -10.26
C GLU A 150 9.50 14.38 -9.88
N GLY A 151 10.49 14.50 -10.78
CA GLY A 151 11.61 15.44 -10.66
C GLY A 151 12.83 14.86 -9.96
N GLY A 152 13.84 14.55 -10.76
CA GLY A 152 15.17 14.11 -10.32
C GLY A 152 15.93 13.55 -11.53
N ASP A 153 17.11 14.08 -11.83
CA ASP A 153 17.93 13.69 -12.99
C ASP A 153 18.46 12.24 -12.90
N GLU A 154 18.17 11.52 -11.80
CA GLU A 154 18.57 10.14 -11.55
C GLU A 154 17.34 9.27 -11.26
N GLY A 155 17.00 8.41 -12.24
CA GLY A 155 16.10 7.25 -12.14
C GLY A 155 15.23 7.14 -10.89
N GLY A 156 14.18 7.97 -10.82
CA GLY A 156 13.24 7.99 -9.69
C GLY A 156 12.71 6.62 -9.33
N LEU A 157 12.29 6.44 -8.07
CA LEU A 157 11.75 5.17 -7.62
C LEU A 157 10.30 4.99 -8.09
N LEU A 158 9.96 3.76 -8.47
CA LEU A 158 8.63 3.28 -8.80
C LEU A 158 8.29 2.11 -7.87
N VAL A 159 7.10 2.17 -7.29
CA VAL A 159 6.53 1.12 -6.46
C VAL A 159 5.24 0.65 -7.10
N LYS A 160 5.06 -0.67 -7.26
CA LYS A 160 3.81 -1.25 -7.77
C LYS A 160 3.23 -2.17 -6.71
N VAL A 161 2.00 -1.91 -6.29
CA VAL A 161 1.34 -2.59 -5.17
C VAL A 161 -0.05 -3.04 -5.58
N GLN A 162 -0.44 -4.23 -5.15
CA GLN A 162 -1.86 -4.61 -5.06
C GLN A 162 -2.31 -4.45 -3.61
N TYR A 163 -3.22 -3.51 -3.38
CA TYR A 163 -3.88 -3.34 -2.10
C TYR A 163 -5.21 -4.09 -2.12
N TRP A 164 -5.37 -5.02 -1.19
CA TRP A 164 -6.61 -5.74 -0.97
C TRP A 164 -7.37 -5.13 0.19
N TRP A 165 -8.68 -5.04 0.04
CA TRP A 165 -9.57 -4.41 0.99
C TRP A 165 -10.69 -5.36 1.36
N ARG A 166 -11.12 -5.31 2.61
CA ARG A 166 -12.33 -5.99 3.07
C ARG A 166 -13.23 -5.04 3.84
N LEU A 167 -14.52 -5.34 3.81
CA LEU A 167 -15.51 -4.67 4.64
C LEU A 167 -15.57 -5.41 5.97
N GLU A 168 -15.29 -4.71 7.08
CA GLU A 168 -15.28 -5.32 8.41
C GLU A 168 -15.88 -4.40 9.47
N GLU A 169 -16.29 -4.97 10.60
CA GLU A 169 -16.79 -4.20 11.74
C GLU A 169 -15.66 -3.40 12.40
N ILE A 170 -15.85 -2.10 12.55
CA ILE A 170 -14.85 -1.19 13.11
C ILE A 170 -15.34 -0.70 14.48
N ALA A 171 -14.51 -0.90 15.51
CA ALA A 171 -14.75 -0.34 16.83
C ALA A 171 -14.76 1.19 16.78
N ASP A 172 -15.67 1.83 17.54
CA ASP A 172 -15.84 3.29 17.53
C ASP A 172 -14.54 4.06 17.84
N THR A 173 -13.63 3.46 18.62
CA THR A 173 -12.32 4.03 18.97
C THR A 173 -11.30 3.99 17.84
N GLU A 174 -11.49 3.15 16.82
CA GLU A 174 -10.57 2.98 15.69
C GLU A 174 -11.06 3.66 14.41
N ARG A 175 -12.21 4.34 14.44
CA ARG A 175 -12.77 5.03 13.25
C ARG A 175 -11.90 6.23 12.87
N VAL A 176 -11.53 6.29 11.59
CA VAL A 176 -10.67 7.35 11.04
C VAL A 176 -11.36 8.27 10.05
N MET A 177 -12.49 7.84 9.48
CA MET A 177 -13.32 8.63 8.59
C MET A 177 -14.68 8.88 9.27
N ASP A 178 -15.42 9.89 8.80
CA ASP A 178 -16.80 10.21 9.22
C ASP A 178 -17.82 9.16 8.72
N ASP A 179 -17.43 7.88 8.74
CA ASP A 179 -18.28 6.78 8.31
C ASP A 179 -19.44 6.60 9.28
N ALA A 180 -20.61 6.30 8.73
CA ALA A 180 -21.78 5.94 9.52
C ALA A 180 -21.45 4.76 10.47
N LYS A 181 -22.12 4.70 11.62
CA LYS A 181 -22.00 3.55 12.53
C LYS A 181 -22.24 2.24 11.75
N GLY A 182 -21.31 1.30 11.88
CA GLY A 182 -21.36 0.02 11.17
C GLY A 182 -20.01 -0.36 10.53
N PRO A 183 -20.02 -1.29 9.57
CA PRO A 183 -18.81 -1.79 8.95
C PRO A 183 -18.13 -0.72 8.08
N GLY A 184 -16.82 -0.79 7.96
CA GLY A 184 -16.02 0.09 7.10
C GLY A 184 -14.94 -0.68 6.35
N TRP A 185 -14.37 -0.03 5.34
CA TRP A 185 -13.36 -0.64 4.49
C TRP A 185 -11.97 -0.48 5.10
N ARG A 186 -11.22 -1.58 5.16
CA ARG A 186 -9.84 -1.62 5.66
C ARG A 186 -8.96 -2.39 4.68
N GLN A 187 -7.70 -1.97 4.58
CA GLN A 187 -6.69 -2.73 3.84
C GLN A 187 -6.37 -4.01 4.62
N CYS A 188 -6.37 -5.16 3.96
CA CYS A 188 -6.15 -6.46 4.58
C CYS A 188 -4.95 -7.23 4.01
N LEU A 189 -4.46 -6.85 2.82
CA LEU A 189 -3.20 -7.35 2.29
C LEU A 189 -2.54 -6.28 1.41
N HIS A 190 -1.27 -6.00 1.67
CA HIS A 190 -0.39 -5.21 0.83
C HIS A 190 0.56 -6.14 0.08
N ASP A 191 0.39 -6.27 -1.23
CA ASP A 191 1.27 -7.08 -2.07
C ASP A 191 2.14 -6.17 -2.95
N ILE A 192 3.32 -5.85 -2.43
CA ILE A 192 4.32 -4.98 -3.08
C ILE A 192 5.06 -5.82 -4.11
N MET A 193 4.68 -5.67 -5.37
CA MET A 193 5.17 -6.48 -6.48
C MET A 193 6.48 -5.96 -7.06
N TYR A 194 6.72 -4.65 -6.98
CA TYR A 194 7.89 -4.01 -7.55
C TYR A 194 8.33 -2.83 -6.69
N LEU A 195 9.64 -2.72 -6.52
CA LEU A 195 10.34 -1.62 -5.86
C LEU A 195 11.65 -1.43 -6.62
N GLY A 196 11.77 -0.36 -7.39
CA GLY A 196 12.96 -0.13 -8.20
C GLY A 196 12.86 1.14 -9.04
N PRO A 197 13.84 1.40 -9.92
CA PRO A 197 13.80 2.57 -10.80
C PRO A 197 12.53 2.59 -11.67
N LYS A 198 12.16 3.79 -12.10
CA LYS A 198 11.17 4.01 -13.15
C LYS A 198 11.48 3.15 -14.37
N ASP A 199 10.46 2.44 -14.86
CA ASP A 199 10.55 1.52 -15.99
C ASP A 199 9.76 2.01 -17.21
N GLY A 200 9.16 3.21 -17.13
CA GLY A 200 8.40 3.83 -18.22
C GLY A 200 6.97 3.31 -18.33
N THR A 201 6.49 2.51 -17.37
CA THR A 201 5.09 2.07 -17.31
C THR A 201 4.28 2.79 -16.24
N GLU A 202 4.84 3.84 -15.63
CA GLU A 202 4.14 4.66 -14.65
C GLU A 202 2.92 5.32 -15.30
N GLY A 203 1.80 5.40 -14.59
CA GLY A 203 0.60 6.08 -15.12
C GLY A 203 -0.17 5.32 -16.20
N HIS A 204 0.40 4.29 -16.84
CA HIS A 204 -0.18 3.62 -18.02
C HIS A 204 -1.59 3.05 -17.83
N HIS A 205 -1.99 2.79 -16.58
CA HIS A 205 -3.23 2.07 -16.28
C HIS A 205 -4.18 2.81 -15.34
N GLY A 206 -3.96 4.08 -15.03
CA GLY A 206 -4.84 4.81 -14.14
C GLY A 206 -4.77 6.31 -14.29
N GLN A 207 -5.71 7.00 -13.66
CA GLN A 207 -5.67 8.45 -13.57
C GLN A 207 -4.61 8.85 -12.55
N GLU A 208 -3.67 9.68 -12.97
CA GLU A 208 -2.64 10.24 -12.10
C GLU A 208 -3.27 11.15 -11.05
N VAL A 209 -2.81 10.98 -9.81
CA VAL A 209 -3.15 11.80 -8.66
C VAL A 209 -1.84 12.32 -8.08
N LEU A 210 -1.75 13.63 -7.96
CA LEU A 210 -0.62 14.30 -7.32
C LEU A 210 -0.80 14.25 -5.80
N GLU A 211 0.30 13.98 -5.09
CA GLU A 211 0.38 14.07 -3.62
C GLU A 211 0.64 15.50 -3.14
#